data_AF-A0AAD6A533-F1
#
_entry.id   AF-A0AAD6A533-F1
#
_cell.length_a   1.000
_cell.length_b   1.000
_cell.length_c   1.000
_cell.angle_alpha   90.00
_cell.angle_beta   90.00
_cell.angle_gamma   90.00
#
_symmetry.space_group_name_H-M   'P 1'
#
loop_
_entity.id
_entity.type
_entity.pdbx_description
1 polymer ?
#
loop_
_entity_poly.entity_id
_entity_poly.type
_entity_poly.pdbx_seq_one_letter_code
_entity_poly.pdbx_strand_id
1 'polypeptide(L)'
;METNWNELNISRAQWSIDSYCLGNTDDKCQPCQFGWGLSQPSCYAINDPPSPRWKTWEEAREDCKGENSDLAVAHTPAEKNDFIDTNSPFSSGTNGYWIGLRVEDGKWK
;
A
#
# COMPACT_ATOMS: atom_id res chain seq x y z
N MET A 1 12.21 -21.51 -23.23
CA MET A 1 11.86 -20.09 -22.97
C MET A 1 10.37 -19.94 -22.70
N GLU A 2 9.48 -20.49 -23.54
CA GLU A 2 8.02 -20.45 -23.34
C GLU A 2 7.53 -21.06 -22.02
N THR A 3 8.17 -22.14 -21.55
CA THR A 3 7.81 -22.80 -20.28
C THR A 3 7.95 -21.88 -19.07
N ASN A 4 9.04 -21.12 -18.98
CA ASN A 4 9.32 -20.20 -17.87
C ASN A 4 8.34 -19.01 -17.86
N TRP A 5 7.97 -18.49 -19.04
CA TRP A 5 6.95 -17.46 -19.16
C TRP A 5 5.56 -17.94 -18.70
N ASN A 6 5.19 -19.17 -19.08
CA ASN A 6 3.92 -19.75 -18.65
C ASN A 6 3.89 -19.96 -17.13
N GLU A 7 4.98 -20.45 -16.54
CA GLU A 7 5.11 -20.58 -15.08
C GLU A 7 4.97 -19.23 -14.37
N LEU A 8 5.67 -18.19 -14.83
CA LEU A 8 5.57 -16.84 -14.27
C LEU A 8 4.14 -16.28 -14.35
N ASN A 9 3.46 -16.49 -15.48
CA ASN A 9 2.08 -16.03 -15.67
C ASN A 9 1.11 -16.75 -14.73
N ILE A 10 1.28 -18.07 -14.55
CA ILE A 10 0.46 -18.86 -13.62
C ILE A 10 0.69 -18.39 -12.18
N SER A 11 1.93 -18.19 -11.76
CA SER A 11 2.25 -17.71 -10.40
C SER A 11 1.65 -16.33 -10.13
N ARG A 12 1.70 -15.41 -11.11
CA ARG A 12 1.09 -14.08 -10.97
C ARG A 12 -0.44 -14.14 -10.87
N ALA A 13 -1.08 -14.99 -11.66
CA ALA A 13 -2.53 -15.17 -11.61
C ALA A 13 -2.98 -15.76 -10.26
N GLN A 14 -2.26 -16.77 -9.77
CA GLN A 14 -2.55 -17.37 -8.46
C GLN A 14 -2.40 -16.33 -7.34
N TRP A 15 -1.31 -15.56 -7.34
CA TRP A 15 -1.11 -14.48 -6.36
C TRP A 15 -2.26 -13.47 -6.38
N SER A 16 -2.70 -13.02 -7.56
CA SER A 16 -3.85 -12.11 -7.66
C SER A 16 -5.14 -12.71 -7.09
N ILE A 17 -5.38 -14.01 -7.29
CA ILE A 17 -6.54 -14.68 -6.67
C ILE A 17 -6.37 -14.69 -5.16
N ASP A 18 -5.22 -15.13 -4.65
CA ASP A 18 -4.98 -15.26 -3.20
C ASP A 18 -5.05 -13.91 -2.48
N SER A 19 -4.58 -12.83 -3.12
CA SER A 19 -4.57 -11.49 -2.53
C SER A 19 -5.94 -10.82 -2.51
N TYR A 20 -6.80 -11.06 -3.51
CA TYR A 20 -8.07 -10.35 -3.66
C TYR A 20 -9.31 -11.20 -3.35
N CYS A 21 -9.20 -12.51 -3.45
CA CYS A 21 -10.25 -13.48 -3.20
C CYS A 21 -9.84 -14.34 -2.01
N LEU A 22 -10.49 -14.16 -0.86
CA LEU A 22 -10.27 -15.04 0.27
C LEU A 22 -10.53 -16.49 -0.15
N GLY A 23 -9.64 -17.42 0.21
CA GLY A 23 -9.58 -18.80 -0.30
C GLY A 23 -10.80 -19.70 -0.06
N ASN A 24 -11.94 -19.15 0.35
CA ASN A 24 -13.24 -19.79 0.21
C ASN A 24 -13.94 -19.24 -1.03
N THR A 25 -14.17 -20.12 -1.99
CA THR A 25 -14.78 -19.84 -3.30
C THR A 25 -16.20 -19.27 -3.26
N ASP A 26 -16.79 -19.10 -2.07
CA ASP A 26 -18.10 -18.48 -1.85
C ASP A 26 -17.98 -16.98 -1.46
N ASP A 27 -16.78 -16.50 -1.09
CA ASP A 27 -16.55 -15.09 -0.79
C ASP A 27 -16.22 -14.31 -2.07
N LYS A 28 -16.93 -13.19 -2.27
CA LYS A 28 -16.69 -12.30 -3.41
C LYS A 28 -15.28 -11.70 -3.29
N CYS A 29 -14.51 -11.79 -4.37
CA CYS A 29 -13.26 -11.04 -4.49
C CYS A 29 -13.52 -9.55 -4.24
N GLN A 30 -12.63 -8.91 -3.47
CA GLN A 30 -12.76 -7.50 -3.12
C GLN A 30 -12.02 -6.61 -4.14
N PRO A 31 -12.37 -5.33 -4.26
CA PRO A 31 -11.63 -4.38 -5.11
C PRO A 31 -10.18 -4.15 -4.67
N CYS A 32 -9.88 -4.40 -3.39
CA CYS A 32 -8.56 -4.24 -2.79
C CYS A 32 -8.04 -5.58 -2.27
N GLN A 33 -6.71 -5.65 -2.14
CA GLN A 33 -6.06 -6.79 -1.50
C GLN A 33 -6.57 -6.95 -0.07
N PHE A 34 -6.56 -8.17 0.45
CA PHE A 34 -6.98 -8.43 1.82
C PHE A 34 -6.18 -7.59 2.82
N GLY A 35 -6.88 -6.91 3.73
CA GLY A 35 -6.29 -5.99 4.70
C GLY A 35 -6.10 -4.56 4.21
N TRP A 36 -6.38 -4.27 2.93
CA TRP A 36 -6.28 -2.92 2.36
C TRP A 36 -7.64 -2.20 2.35
N GLY A 37 -7.62 -0.93 2.71
CA GLY A 37 -8.79 -0.04 2.65
C GLY A 37 -9.00 0.55 1.26
N LEU A 38 -10.25 0.58 0.80
CA LEU A 38 -10.63 1.23 -0.46
C LEU A 38 -10.89 2.72 -0.23
N SER A 39 -10.13 3.59 -0.89
CA SER A 39 -10.43 5.01 -1.04
C SER A 39 -10.32 5.35 -2.53
N GLN A 40 -11.47 5.35 -3.20
CA GLN A 40 -11.54 5.33 -4.66
C GLN A 40 -10.74 6.48 -5.30
N PRO A 41 -9.96 6.19 -6.36
CA PRO A 41 -9.88 4.93 -7.09
C PRO A 41 -8.84 3.91 -6.52
N SER A 42 -8.19 4.22 -5.40
CA SER A 42 -6.99 3.53 -4.94
C SER A 42 -7.24 2.64 -3.71
N CYS A 43 -6.31 1.71 -3.47
CA CYS A 43 -6.29 0.89 -2.26
C CYS A 43 -5.10 1.33 -1.39
N TYR A 44 -5.31 1.39 -0.09
CA TYR A 44 -4.32 1.87 0.86
C TYR A 44 -4.19 0.93 2.07
N ALA A 45 -2.97 0.81 2.59
CA ALA A 45 -2.67 0.08 3.82
C ALA A 45 -1.87 0.96 4.78
N ILE A 46 -1.96 0.65 6.08
CA ILE A 46 -1.25 1.36 7.13
C ILE A 46 -0.29 0.38 7.79
N ASN A 47 0.99 0.71 7.74
CA ASN A 47 2.03 0.01 8.46
C ASN A 47 2.33 0.76 9.75
N ASP A 48 1.76 0.30 10.87
CA ASP A 48 1.92 0.89 12.20
C ASP A 48 2.59 -0.09 13.19
N PRO A 49 3.89 -0.39 13.02
CA PRO A 49 4.60 -1.22 13.99
C PRO A 49 4.87 -0.40 15.27
N PRO A 50 4.75 -0.98 16.48
CA PRO A 50 5.18 -0.32 17.71
C PRO A 50 6.66 0.04 17.70
N SER A 51 6.98 1.19 18.29
CA SER A 51 8.36 1.60 18.61
C SER A 51 9.08 0.49 19.40
N PRO A 52 10.35 0.16 19.08
CA PRO A 52 11.29 0.91 18.23
C PRO A 52 11.33 0.46 16.77
N ARG A 53 10.32 -0.27 16.26
CA ARG A 53 10.35 -0.85 14.90
C ARG A 53 9.96 0.15 13.80
N TRP A 54 9.87 1.43 14.12
CA TRP A 54 9.62 2.48 13.15
C TRP A 54 10.75 2.54 12.12
N LYS A 55 10.36 2.79 10.89
CA LYS A 55 11.23 2.75 9.72
C LYS A 55 11.62 4.15 9.29
N THR A 56 12.78 4.26 8.66
CA THR A 56 13.11 5.41 7.81
C THR A 56 12.17 5.47 6.61
N TRP A 57 12.13 6.60 5.91
CA TRP A 57 11.31 6.74 4.71
C TRP A 57 11.70 5.71 3.64
N GLU A 58 13.00 5.50 3.44
CA GLU A 58 13.54 4.56 2.47
C GLU A 58 13.15 3.12 2.81
N GLU A 59 13.29 2.71 4.07
CA GLU A 59 12.88 1.37 4.51
C GLU A 59 11.37 1.17 4.39
N ALA A 60 10.56 2.16 4.76
CA ALA A 60 9.10 2.08 4.63
C ALA A 60 8.69 1.94 3.15
N ARG A 61 9.39 2.62 2.24
CA ARG A 61 9.15 2.49 0.81
C ARG A 61 9.50 1.11 0.27
N GLU A 62 10.62 0.54 0.69
CA GLU A 62 11.00 -0.81 0.28
C GLU A 62 10.03 -1.87 0.83
N ASP A 63 9.53 -1.70 2.06
CA ASP A 63 8.46 -2.54 2.61
C ASP A 63 7.19 -2.47 1.71
N CYS A 64 6.74 -1.27 1.32
CA CYS A 64 5.59 -1.11 0.40
C CYS A 64 5.82 -1.77 -0.97
N LYS A 65 7.02 -1.64 -1.54
CA LYS A 65 7.36 -2.31 -2.82
C LYS A 65 7.34 -3.83 -2.70
N GLY A 66 7.71 -4.37 -1.53
CA GLY A 66 7.61 -5.79 -1.22
C GLY A 66 6.16 -6.32 -1.31
N GLU A 67 5.17 -5.46 -1.06
CA GLU A 67 3.74 -5.77 -1.18
C GLU A 67 3.15 -5.41 -2.56
N ASN A 68 4.01 -5.26 -3.58
CA ASN A 68 3.60 -4.86 -4.93
C ASN A 68 2.86 -3.51 -4.94
N SER A 69 3.32 -2.57 -4.11
CA SER A 69 2.78 -1.22 -3.96
C SER A 69 3.89 -0.15 -3.86
N ASP A 70 3.56 1.10 -3.51
CA ASP A 70 4.51 2.15 -3.16
C ASP A 70 3.92 2.99 -2.00
N LEU A 71 4.69 3.91 -1.44
CA LEU A 71 4.18 4.82 -0.40
C LEU A 71 2.98 5.63 -0.92
N ALA A 72 1.99 5.81 -0.06
CA ALA A 72 0.73 6.45 -0.41
C ALA A 72 0.93 7.89 -0.92
N VAL A 73 0.28 8.22 -2.03
CA VAL A 73 0.16 9.59 -2.55
C VAL A 73 -1.32 9.87 -2.74
N ALA A 74 -1.82 10.95 -2.13
CA ALA A 74 -3.18 11.41 -2.39
C ALA A 74 -3.18 12.22 -3.69
N HIS A 75 -3.89 11.73 -4.71
CA HIS A 75 -4.07 12.43 -5.98
C HIS A 75 -5.29 13.34 -5.97
N THR A 76 -6.25 13.07 -5.07
CA THR A 76 -7.47 13.84 -4.92
C THR A 76 -7.68 14.34 -3.49
N PRO A 77 -8.45 15.43 -3.28
CA PRO A 77 -8.85 15.86 -1.94
C PRO A 77 -9.63 14.78 -1.18
N ALA A 78 -10.40 13.94 -1.89
CA ALA A 78 -11.12 12.83 -1.29
C ALA A 78 -10.15 11.79 -0.70
N GLU A 79 -9.16 11.34 -1.46
CA GLU A 79 -8.13 10.41 -0.97
C GLU A 79 -7.36 10.99 0.23
N LYS A 80 -7.02 12.28 0.18
CA LYS A 80 -6.38 12.95 1.32
C LYS A 80 -7.25 12.89 2.58
N ASN A 81 -8.52 13.24 2.48
CA ASN A 81 -9.40 13.32 3.65
C ASN A 81 -9.76 11.91 4.16
N ASP A 82 -10.16 11.03 3.25
CA ASP A 82 -10.69 9.70 3.57
C ASP A 82 -9.60 8.74 4.04
N PHE A 83 -8.37 8.90 3.55
CA PHE A 83 -7.25 8.04 3.94
C PHE A 83 -6.22 8.76 4.81
N ILE A 84 -5.56 9.80 4.31
CA ILE A 84 -4.42 10.41 5.01
C ILE A 84 -4.86 11.06 6.32
N ASP A 85 -5.83 11.98 6.27
CA ASP A 85 -6.25 12.73 7.45
C ASP A 85 -6.95 11.84 8.48
N THR A 86 -7.80 10.91 8.01
CA THR A 86 -8.55 10.00 8.89
C THR A 86 -7.63 9.03 9.65
N ASN A 87 -6.54 8.60 9.02
CA ASN A 87 -5.65 7.61 9.62
C ASN A 87 -4.43 8.22 10.29
N SER A 88 -4.04 9.45 9.95
CA SER A 88 -2.92 10.11 10.59
C SER A 88 -3.16 10.25 12.09
N PRO A 89 -2.27 9.74 12.96
CA PRO A 89 -2.40 9.93 14.39
C PRO A 89 -2.41 11.44 14.71
N PHE A 90 -3.27 11.83 15.64
CA PHE A 90 -3.34 13.21 16.12
C PHE A 90 -2.12 13.46 17.02
N SER A 91 -0.99 13.76 16.41
CA SER A 91 0.29 13.95 17.11
C SER A 91 0.89 15.31 16.76
N SER A 92 1.59 15.89 17.74
CA SER A 92 2.43 17.06 17.50
C SER A 92 3.80 16.59 16.94
N GLY A 93 4.28 17.26 15.91
CA GLY A 93 5.60 16.98 15.32
C GLY A 93 5.57 15.90 14.23
N THR A 94 6.60 15.04 14.21
CA THR A 94 6.84 14.05 13.13
C THR A 94 6.34 12.65 13.48
N ASN A 95 5.47 12.50 14.48
CA ASN A 95 4.89 11.21 14.89
C ASN A 95 3.73 10.79 13.96
N GLY A 96 3.97 10.80 12.65
CA GLY A 96 3.01 10.40 11.62
C GLY A 96 3.52 9.23 10.78
N TYR A 97 2.76 8.88 9.76
CA TYR A 97 3.16 7.86 8.79
C TYR A 97 3.92 8.48 7.62
N TRP A 98 4.83 7.70 7.03
CA TRP A 98 5.48 8.09 5.79
C TRP A 98 4.50 8.04 4.62
N ILE A 99 4.59 9.04 3.75
CA ILE A 99 3.86 9.14 2.48
C ILE A 99 4.85 9.33 1.33
N GLY A 100 4.38 9.16 0.09
CA GLY A 100 5.22 9.25 -1.09
C GLY A 100 5.71 10.66 -1.41
N LEU A 101 4.98 11.69 -0.96
CA LEU A 101 5.34 13.09 -1.17
C LEU A 101 6.61 13.44 -0.37
N ARG A 102 7.67 13.84 -1.06
CA ARG A 102 8.94 14.25 -0.40
C ARG A 102 9.62 15.41 -1.12
N VAL A 103 10.58 16.04 -0.44
CA VAL A 103 11.42 17.08 -1.04
C VAL A 103 12.76 16.47 -1.46
N GLU A 104 13.10 16.61 -2.73
CA GLU A 104 14.42 16.29 -3.28
C GLU A 104 14.97 17.52 -4.01
N ASP A 105 16.19 17.93 -3.69
CA ASP A 105 16.85 19.12 -4.27
C ASP A 105 15.97 20.39 -4.23
N GLY A 106 15.25 20.59 -3.13
CA GLY A 106 14.36 21.74 -2.94
C GLY A 106 13.08 21.70 -3.76
N LYS A 107 12.75 20.57 -4.39
CA LYS A 107 11.52 20.37 -5.17
C LYS A 107 10.68 19.25 -4.56
N TRP A 108 9.39 19.50 -4.47
CA TRP A 108 8.43 18.44 -4.16
C TRP A 108 8.39 17.43 -5.31
N LYS A 109 8.47 16.16 -4.94
CA LYS A 109 8.41 14.99 -5.82
C LYS A 109 7.28 14.08 -5.36
#